data_AF-A0A1Z8WSZ9-F1
#
_entry.id   AF-A0A1Z8WSZ9-F1
#
_cell.length_a   1.000
_cell.length_b   1.000
_cell.length_c   1.000
_cell.angle_alpha   90.00
_cell.angle_beta   90.00
_cell.angle_gamma   90.00
#
_symmetry.space_group_name_H-M   'P 1'
#
loop_
_entity.id
_entity.type
_entity.pdbx_description
1 polymer ?
#
loop_
_entity_poly.entity_id
_entity_poly.type
_entity_poly.pdbx_seq_one_letter_code
_entity_poly.pdbx_strand_id
1 'polypeptide(L)'
;MSNKDIDFDEVQKKVDGFGDLLSSIENLEGKKKHLWKEIYENAVVDRMNAYMLFTDIYTSMSGGTADHVQLGPILAKYLERMNKANDQLIKLADLIASEEEKNSKLDPEDLFKQISG
;
A
#
# COMPACT_ATOMS: atom_id res chain seq x y z
N MET A 1 11.63 0.73 -26.83
CA MET A 1 11.79 -0.04 -25.58
C MET A 1 10.40 -0.13 -24.99
N SER A 2 9.75 -1.29 -25.04
CA SER A 2 8.41 -1.45 -24.47
C SER A 2 8.56 -1.27 -22.96
N ASN A 3 8.08 -0.14 -22.43
CA ASN A 3 7.75 -0.07 -21.01
C ASN A 3 6.77 -1.22 -20.79
N LYS A 4 7.13 -2.13 -19.89
CA LYS A 4 6.17 -3.08 -19.39
C LYS A 4 5.28 -2.24 -18.49
N ASP A 5 4.22 -1.69 -19.07
CA ASP A 5 3.24 -0.89 -18.36
C ASP A 5 2.82 -1.71 -17.15
N ILE A 6 2.96 -1.15 -15.96
CA ILE A 6 2.32 -1.73 -14.77
C ILE A 6 0.84 -1.61 -15.08
N ASP A 7 0.25 -2.71 -15.51
CA ASP A 7 -1.13 -2.77 -15.95
C ASP A 7 -2.05 -2.84 -14.72
N PHE A 8 -3.25 -2.29 -14.84
CA PHE A 8 -4.31 -2.39 -13.85
C PHE A 8 -4.54 -3.84 -13.42
N ASP A 9 -4.34 -4.80 -14.32
CA ASP A 9 -4.39 -6.23 -14.03
C ASP A 9 -3.38 -6.67 -12.95
N GLU A 10 -2.17 -6.11 -12.94
CA GLU A 10 -1.18 -6.39 -11.89
C GLU A 10 -1.57 -5.76 -10.56
N VAL A 11 -2.18 -4.57 -10.58
CA VAL A 11 -2.71 -3.93 -9.37
C VAL A 11 -3.86 -4.74 -8.80
N GLN A 12 -4.80 -5.17 -9.63
CA GLN A 12 -5.92 -5.99 -9.21
C GLN A 12 -5.46 -7.30 -8.57
N LYS A 13 -4.48 -7.99 -9.19
CA LYS A 13 -3.87 -9.21 -8.61
C LYS A 13 -3.25 -8.96 -7.23
N LYS A 14 -2.59 -7.81 -7.02
CA LYS A 14 -2.03 -7.43 -5.71
C LYS A 14 -3.13 -7.17 -4.69
N VAL A 15 -4.17 -6.45 -5.08
CA VAL A 15 -5.31 -6.11 -4.22
C VAL A 15 -6.08 -7.37 -3.81
N ASP A 16 -6.26 -8.32 -4.73
CA ASP A 16 -6.92 -9.58 -4.43
C ASP A 16 -6.06 -10.48 -3.56
N GLY A 17 -4.76 -10.62 -3.86
CA GLY A 17 -3.84 -11.37 -3.00
C GLY A 17 -3.74 -10.77 -1.58
N PHE A 18 -3.83 -9.45 -1.45
CA PHE A 18 -3.92 -8.81 -0.14
C PHE A 18 -5.25 -9.10 0.56
N GLY A 19 -6.37 -9.12 -0.18
CA GLY A 19 -7.67 -9.55 0.36
C GLY A 19 -7.67 -10.98 0.87
N ASP A 20 -6.97 -11.89 0.19
CA ASP A 20 -6.78 -13.28 0.62
C ASP A 20 -5.93 -13.35 1.90
N LEU A 21 -4.85 -12.56 1.98
CA LEU A 21 -4.05 -12.43 3.21
C LEU A 21 -4.90 -11.95 4.39
N LEU A 22 -5.69 -10.89 4.21
CA LEU A 22 -6.61 -10.42 5.26
C LEU A 22 -7.67 -11.47 5.65
N SER A 23 -8.01 -12.39 4.75
CA SER A 23 -8.93 -13.50 5.05
C SER A 23 -8.30 -14.58 5.93
N SER A 24 -6.96 -14.66 5.94
CA SER A 24 -6.21 -15.63 6.75
C SER A 24 -5.99 -15.17 8.21
N ILE A 25 -6.23 -13.90 8.52
CA ILE A 25 -6.11 -13.36 9.87
C ILE A 25 -7.34 -13.79 10.69
N GLU A 26 -7.13 -14.69 11.65
CA GLU A 26 -8.18 -15.16 12.56
C GLU A 26 -8.82 -14.00 13.32
N ASN A 27 -10.15 -14.06 13.54
CA ASN A 27 -10.91 -13.07 14.31
C ASN A 27 -10.81 -11.62 13.82
N LEU A 28 -10.33 -11.36 12.59
CA LEU A 28 -10.32 -10.01 12.03
C LEU A 28 -11.75 -9.53 11.73
N GLU A 29 -12.11 -8.38 12.29
CA GLU A 29 -13.42 -7.76 12.04
C GLU A 29 -13.62 -7.42 10.56
N GLY A 30 -14.80 -7.77 10.01
CA GLY A 30 -15.11 -7.54 8.60
C GLY A 30 -15.02 -6.06 8.16
N LYS A 31 -15.32 -5.12 9.07
CA LYS A 31 -15.17 -3.67 8.79
C LYS A 31 -13.70 -3.26 8.67
N LYS A 32 -12.81 -3.77 9.54
CA LYS A 32 -11.36 -3.50 9.47
C LYS A 32 -10.78 -4.10 8.18
N LYS A 33 -11.15 -5.34 7.85
CA LYS A 33 -10.74 -6.01 6.61
C LYS A 33 -11.09 -5.20 5.37
N HIS A 34 -12.33 -4.70 5.29
CA HIS A 34 -12.77 -3.87 4.17
C HIS A 34 -11.95 -2.58 4.06
N LEU A 35 -11.84 -1.81 5.16
CA LEU A 35 -11.06 -0.57 5.22
C LEU A 35 -9.58 -0.79 4.85
N TRP A 36 -8.97 -1.84 5.36
CA TRP A 36 -7.57 -2.16 5.07
C TRP A 36 -7.37 -2.51 3.60
N LYS A 37 -8.29 -3.27 2.99
CA LYS A 37 -8.26 -3.53 1.56
C LYS A 37 -8.37 -2.24 0.74
N GLU A 38 -9.28 -1.34 1.10
CA GLU A 38 -9.44 -0.04 0.42
C GLU A 38 -8.18 0.85 0.55
N ILE A 39 -7.56 0.90 1.74
CA ILE A 39 -6.31 1.65 1.96
C ILE A 39 -5.18 1.09 1.11
N TYR A 40 -5.05 -0.24 1.06
CA TYR A 40 -4.04 -0.91 0.24
C TYR A 40 -4.25 -0.61 -1.24
N GLU A 41 -5.48 -0.77 -1.74
CA GLU A 41 -5.84 -0.49 -3.13
C GLU A 41 -5.52 0.96 -3.50
N ASN A 42 -5.96 1.93 -2.68
CA ASN A 42 -5.67 3.34 -2.93
C ASN A 42 -4.15 3.60 -3.00
N ALA A 43 -3.37 3.09 -2.06
CA ALA A 43 -1.92 3.31 -2.06
C ALA A 43 -1.24 2.70 -3.29
N VAL A 44 -1.63 1.49 -3.72
CA VAL A 44 -1.04 0.85 -4.90
C VAL A 44 -1.44 1.56 -6.19
N VAL A 45 -2.70 1.95 -6.34
CA VAL A 45 -3.22 2.69 -7.50
C VAL A 45 -2.55 4.06 -7.61
N ASP A 46 -2.47 4.82 -6.52
CA ASP A 46 -1.86 6.16 -6.51
C ASP A 46 -0.37 6.09 -6.85
N ARG A 47 0.34 5.08 -6.33
CA ARG A 47 1.75 4.85 -6.66
C ARG A 47 1.94 4.51 -8.13
N MET A 48 1.07 3.67 -8.70
CA MET A 48 1.10 3.33 -10.12
C MET A 48 0.85 4.57 -10.99
N ASN A 49 -0.19 5.34 -10.68
CA ASN A 49 -0.53 6.57 -11.41
C ASN A 49 0.61 7.59 -11.38
N ALA A 50 1.21 7.81 -10.22
CA ALA A 50 2.36 8.70 -10.09
C ALA A 50 3.58 8.19 -10.87
N TYR A 51 3.83 6.88 -10.89
CA TYR A 51 4.91 6.27 -11.65
C TYR A 51 4.70 6.39 -13.17
N MET A 52 3.48 6.17 -13.66
CA MET A 52 3.14 6.33 -15.08
C MET A 52 3.39 7.77 -15.53
N LEU A 53 2.85 8.76 -14.80
CA LEU A 53 3.03 10.17 -15.12
C LEU A 53 4.50 10.63 -14.99
N PHE A 54 5.22 10.11 -13.99
CA PHE A 54 6.65 10.35 -13.86
C PHE A 54 7.41 9.86 -15.09
N THR A 55 7.13 8.62 -15.52
CA THR A 55 7.84 7.99 -16.64
C THR A 55 7.53 8.69 -17.96
N ASP A 56 6.26 9.07 -18.18
CA ASP A 56 5.84 9.84 -19.35
C ASP A 56 6.61 11.18 -19.45
N ILE A 57 6.61 11.98 -18.38
CA ILE A 57 7.36 13.25 -18.36
C ILE A 57 8.86 12.99 -18.50
N TYR A 58 9.43 12.06 -17.74
CA TYR A 58 10.87 11.79 -17.75
C TYR A 58 11.37 11.37 -19.15
N THR A 59 10.60 10.54 -19.86
CA THR A 59 10.96 10.10 -21.21
C THR A 59 10.77 11.19 -22.28
N SER A 60 9.95 12.20 -22.00
CA SER A 60 9.77 13.37 -22.88
C SER A 60 10.90 14.41 -22.76
N MET A 61 11.74 14.34 -21.73
CA MET A 61 12.80 15.32 -21.50
C MET A 61 13.96 15.17 -22.49
N SER A 62 14.45 16.31 -22.99
CA SER A 62 15.67 16.39 -23.80
C SER A 62 16.95 16.47 -22.95
N GLY A 63 16.81 16.69 -21.64
CA GLY A 63 17.91 16.78 -20.68
C GLY A 63 18.54 18.18 -20.57
N GLY A 64 17.94 19.20 -21.19
CA GLY A 64 18.41 20.58 -21.13
C GLY A 64 18.08 21.28 -19.80
N THR A 65 18.80 22.37 -19.49
CA THR A 65 18.55 23.18 -18.30
C THR A 65 17.10 23.70 -18.22
N ALA A 66 16.49 24.02 -19.37
CA ALA A 66 15.09 24.45 -19.43
C ALA A 66 14.13 23.37 -18.91
N ASP A 67 14.33 22.11 -19.31
CA ASP A 67 13.53 20.98 -18.84
C ASP A 67 13.67 20.77 -17.34
N HIS A 68 14.90 20.88 -16.80
CA HIS A 68 15.12 20.78 -15.36
C HIS A 68 14.39 21.87 -14.57
N VAL A 69 14.36 23.11 -15.08
CA VAL A 69 13.66 24.23 -14.43
C VAL A 69 12.14 24.05 -14.49
N GLN A 70 11.60 23.59 -15.62
CA GLN A 70 10.15 23.50 -15.82
C GLN A 70 9.54 22.18 -15.30
N LEU A 71 10.17 21.04 -15.59
CA LEU A 71 9.64 19.70 -15.31
C LEU A 71 10.22 19.09 -14.04
N GLY A 72 11.41 19.52 -13.60
CA GLY A 72 12.05 19.03 -12.37
C GLY A 72 11.14 19.09 -11.13
N PRO A 73 10.47 20.21 -10.84
CA PRO A 73 9.53 20.30 -9.71
C PRO A 73 8.33 19.35 -9.84
N ILE A 74 7.87 19.08 -11.06
CA ILE A 74 6.74 18.16 -11.31
C ILE A 74 7.17 16.71 -11.05
N LEU A 75 8.34 16.31 -11.56
CA LEU A 75 8.92 14.99 -11.29
C LEU A 75 9.13 14.75 -9.79
N ALA A 76 9.65 15.76 -9.08
CA ALA A 76 9.80 15.71 -7.63
C ALA A 76 8.46 15.47 -6.92
N LYS A 77 7.39 16.14 -7.36
CA LYS A 77 6.04 15.95 -6.81
C LYS A 77 5.52 14.52 -7.00
N TYR A 78 5.77 13.89 -8.14
CA TYR A 78 5.39 12.48 -8.35
C TYR A 78 6.21 11.52 -7.48
N LEU A 79 7.51 11.75 -7.31
CA LEU A 79 8.35 11.00 -6.37
C LEU A 79 7.83 11.13 -4.92
N GLU A 80 7.46 12.33 -4.50
CA GLU A 80 6.82 12.53 -3.19
C GLU A 80 5.50 11.78 -3.05
N ARG A 81 4.66 11.73 -4.10
CA ARG A 81 3.41 10.97 -4.04
C ARG A 81 3.66 9.47 -3.92
N MET A 82 4.62 8.93 -4.68
CA MET A 82 5.03 7.54 -4.55
C MET A 82 5.58 7.23 -3.15
N ASN A 83 6.35 8.14 -2.56
CA ASN A 83 6.86 8.01 -1.20
C ASN A 83 5.72 8.00 -0.16
N LYS A 84 4.73 8.89 -0.30
CA LYS A 84 3.54 8.90 0.58
C LYS A 84 2.72 7.62 0.50
N ALA A 85 2.59 7.04 -0.68
CA ALA A 85 1.95 5.73 -0.83
C ALA A 85 2.74 4.64 -0.09
N ASN A 86 4.07 4.67 -0.12
CA ASN A 86 4.88 3.75 0.68
C ASN A 86 4.67 3.96 2.19
N ASP A 87 4.58 5.20 2.66
CA ASP A 87 4.28 5.50 4.07
C ASP A 87 2.91 4.96 4.49
N GLN A 88 1.90 5.03 3.62
CA GLN A 88 0.58 4.44 3.87
C GLN A 88 0.67 2.92 4.00
N LEU A 89 1.44 2.26 3.14
CA LEU A 89 1.63 0.81 3.18
C LEU A 89 2.37 0.35 4.43
N ILE A 90 3.40 1.10 4.87
CA ILE A 90 4.13 0.81 6.12
C ILE A 90 3.18 0.92 7.31
N LYS A 91 2.42 2.02 7.41
CA LYS A 91 1.42 2.20 8.49
C LYS A 91 0.36 1.11 8.49
N LEU A 92 -0.07 0.66 7.31
CA LEU A 92 -1.01 -0.44 7.20
C LEU A 92 -0.41 -1.75 7.72
N ALA A 93 0.86 -2.04 7.41
CA ALA A 93 1.57 -3.19 7.95
C ALA A 93 1.69 -3.14 9.48
N ASP A 94 2.01 -1.97 10.04
CA ASP A 94 2.07 -1.78 11.49
C ASP A 94 0.71 -2.00 12.17
N LEU A 95 -0.39 -1.54 11.55
CA LEU A 95 -1.74 -1.76 12.05
C LEU A 95 -2.13 -3.25 12.05
N ILE A 96 -1.75 -3.98 11.00
CA ILE A 96 -1.99 -5.42 10.90
C ILE A 96 -1.20 -6.16 11.97
N ALA A 97 0.10 -5.90 12.08
CA ALA A 97 0.97 -6.53 13.08
C ALA A 97 0.44 -6.29 14.51
N SER A 98 0.01 -5.06 14.81
CA SER A 98 -0.58 -4.73 16.11
C SER A 98 -1.86 -5.52 16.40
N GLU A 99 -2.67 -5.84 15.39
CA GLU A 99 -3.89 -6.63 15.57
C GLU A 99 -3.59 -8.12 15.74
N GLU A 100 -2.64 -8.66 14.98
CA GLU A 100 -2.15 -10.04 15.14
C GLU A 100 -1.53 -10.26 16.53
N GLU A 101 -0.80 -9.27 17.07
CA GLU A 101 -0.30 -9.30 18.45
C GLU A 101 -1.43 -9.30 19.50
N LYS A 102 -2.56 -8.63 19.24
CA LYS A 102 -3.71 -8.68 20.17
C LYS A 102 -4.39 -10.04 20.15
N ASN A 103 -4.56 -10.62 18.96
CA ASN A 103 -5.17 -11.93 18.81
C ASN A 103 -4.31 -13.04 19.43
N SER A 104 -2.99 -12.94 19.35
CA SER A 104 -2.08 -13.90 20.01
C SER A 104 -2.02 -13.78 21.55
N LYS A 105 -2.35 -12.60 22.12
CA LYS A 105 -2.43 -12.39 23.58
C LYS A 105 -3.72 -12.92 24.23
N LEU A 106 -4.72 -13.32 23.45
CA LEU A 106 -5.89 -14.04 23.95
C LEU A 106 -5.54 -15.53 24.10
N ASP A 107 -4.59 -15.84 24.97
CA ASP A 107 -4.13 -17.20 25.28
C ASP A 107 -5.20 -17.93 26.15
N PRO A 108 -5.66 -19.14 25.80
CA PRO A 108 -6.65 -19.91 26.56
C PRO A 108 -6.36 -20.03 28.06
N GLU A 109 -5.09 -20.02 28.46
CA GLU A 109 -4.66 -19.99 29.86
C GLU A 109 -5.13 -18.74 30.63
N ASP A 110 -5.24 -17.58 29.98
CA ASP A 110 -5.74 -16.34 30.60
C ASP A 110 -7.27 -16.35 30.74
N LEU A 111 -7.98 -17.00 29.81
CA LEU A 111 -9.42 -17.29 29.94
C LEU A 111 -9.70 -18.27 31.08
N PHE A 112 -8.87 -19.31 31.24
CA PHE A 112 -9.05 -20.31 32.30
C PHE A 112 -8.83 -19.71 33.70
N LYS A 113 -7.89 -18.77 33.85
CA LYS A 113 -7.67 -18.05 35.11
C LYS A 113 -8.83 -17.13 35.51
N GLN A 114 -9.55 -16.56 34.55
CA GLN A 114 -10.70 -15.68 34.84
C GLN A 114 -11.97 -16.45 35.22
N ILE A 115 -12.11 -17.71 34.78
CA ILE A 115 -13.27 -18.56 35.11
C ILE A 115 -13.05 -19.32 36.43
N SER A 116 -11.79 -19.60 36.78
CA SER A 116 -11.43 -20.37 37.98
C SER A 116 -11.20 -19.50 39.23
N GLY A 117 -11.57 -18.22 39.16
CA GLY A 117 -11.50 -17.24 40.26
C GLY A 117 -12.84 -17.04 40.95
#